data_AF-A0A9K3N638-F1
#
_entry.id   AF-A0A9K3N638-F1
#
_cell.length_a   1.000
_cell.length_b   1.000
_cell.length_c   1.000
_cell.angle_alpha   90.00
_cell.angle_beta   90.00
_cell.angle_gamma   90.00
#
_symmetry.space_group_name_H-M   'P 1'
#
loop_
_entity.id
_entity.type
_entity.pdbx_description
1 polymer ?
#
loop_
_entity_poly.entity_id
_entity_poly.type
_entity_poly.pdbx_seq_one_letter_code
_entity_poly.pdbx_strand_id
1 'polypeptide(L)'
;MKWLVLDSIPEELPTSLIHLKHFRIYEMCFAEHHGLTFLAVLIKCSPIFEKLELEIDIGHNYCYENETCSGILEKYSDVRLEHLKEMEIQCFSNLKREMEFVKFILGTSPVAS
;
A
#
# COMPACT_ATOMS: atom_id res chain seq x y z
N MET A 1 6.42 -22.87 11.32
CA MET A 1 5.70 -21.62 10.99
C MET A 1 5.29 -21.71 9.53
N LYS A 2 3.99 -21.55 9.22
CA LYS A 2 3.46 -21.60 7.86
C LYS A 2 3.63 -20.22 7.23
N TRP A 3 4.36 -20.16 6.13
CA TRP A 3 4.54 -18.99 5.30
C TRP A 3 3.18 -18.56 4.73
N LEU A 4 2.89 -17.26 4.75
CA LEU A 4 1.76 -16.69 4.00
C LEU A 4 2.05 -16.94 2.52
N VAL A 5 1.31 -17.89 1.96
CA VAL A 5 1.38 -18.27 0.55
C VAL A 5 0.90 -17.07 -0.26
N LEU A 6 1.78 -16.50 -1.08
CA LEU A 6 1.48 -15.41 -2.02
C LEU A 6 0.36 -15.76 -3.03
N ASP A 7 -0.06 -17.03 -3.11
CA ASP A 7 -1.22 -17.51 -3.89
C ASP A 7 -2.56 -17.40 -3.15
N SER A 8 -2.60 -16.79 -1.96
CA SER A 8 -3.83 -16.59 -1.19
C SER A 8 -4.18 -15.12 -1.01
N ILE A 9 -4.03 -14.33 -2.08
CA ILE A 9 -4.83 -13.10 -2.17
C ILE A 9 -6.29 -13.58 -2.21
N PRO A 10 -7.13 -13.22 -1.23
CA PRO A 10 -8.52 -13.65 -1.23
C PRO A 10 -9.19 -13.18 -2.54
N GLU A 11 -9.76 -14.10 -3.33
CA GLU A 11 -10.62 -13.74 -4.46
C GLU A 11 -11.81 -12.90 -3.99
N GLU A 12 -12.29 -13.16 -2.77
CA GLU A 12 -13.33 -12.38 -2.11
C GLU A 12 -12.75 -11.52 -1.00
N LEU A 13 -13.05 -10.23 -1.06
CA LEU A 13 -12.70 -9.24 -0.06
C LEU A 13 -13.20 -9.69 1.31
N PRO A 14 -12.40 -9.64 2.39
CA PRO A 14 -12.93 -9.77 3.73
C PRO A 14 -14.09 -8.79 3.89
N THR A 15 -15.28 -9.30 4.20
CA THR A 15 -16.54 -8.52 4.19
C THR A 15 -16.51 -7.30 5.12
N SER A 16 -15.56 -7.23 6.04
CA SER A 16 -15.33 -6.05 6.88
C SER A 16 -14.56 -4.92 6.19
N LEU A 17 -13.64 -5.24 5.26
CA LEU A 17 -12.78 -4.24 4.61
C LEU A 17 -13.54 -3.36 3.62
N ILE A 18 -14.66 -3.83 3.08
CA ILE A 18 -15.50 -3.03 2.18
C ILE A 18 -16.05 -1.76 2.85
N HIS A 19 -16.07 -1.73 4.18
CA HIS A 19 -16.53 -0.61 4.99
C HIS A 19 -15.37 0.19 5.62
N LEU A 20 -14.14 -0.18 5.33
CA LEU A 20 -12.97 0.48 5.90
C LEU A 20 -12.81 1.86 5.27
N LYS A 21 -12.98 2.89 6.10
CA LYS A 21 -12.79 4.29 5.72
C LYS A 21 -11.41 4.81 6.09
N HIS A 22 -10.97 4.55 7.32
CA HIS A 22 -9.71 5.06 7.84
C HIS A 22 -8.83 3.92 8.30
N PHE A 23 -7.55 3.97 7.96
CA PHE A 23 -6.58 2.99 8.41
C PHE A 23 -5.29 3.68 8.84
N ARG A 24 -4.78 3.25 9.99
CA ARG A 24 -3.52 3.72 10.54
C ARG A 24 -2.61 2.54 10.82
N ILE A 25 -1.36 2.66 10.39
CA ILE A 25 -0.33 1.65 10.62
C ILE A 25 0.99 2.32 10.98
N TYR A 26 1.66 1.72 11.97
CA TYR A 26 2.96 2.15 12.46
C TYR A 26 4.02 1.13 12.08
N GLU A 27 5.28 1.57 12.04
CA GLU A 27 6.44 0.73 11.77
C GLU A 27 6.30 -0.11 10.49
N MET A 28 5.74 0.48 9.42
CA MET A 28 5.58 -0.22 8.16
C MET A 28 6.94 -0.38 7.48
N CYS A 29 7.34 -1.63 7.27
CA CYS A 29 8.57 -1.96 6.58
C CYS A 29 8.37 -1.97 5.05
N PHE A 30 9.07 -1.07 4.37
CA PHE A 30 9.16 -1.04 2.89
C PHE A 30 10.35 -1.84 2.36
N ALA A 31 11.16 -2.42 3.26
CA ALA A 31 12.39 -3.15 2.93
C ALA A 31 12.14 -4.49 2.22
N GLU A 32 10.95 -5.06 2.38
CA GLU A 32 10.48 -6.25 1.67
C GLU A 32 9.18 -5.97 0.91
N HIS A 33 8.89 -6.80 -0.09
CA HIS A 33 7.68 -6.70 -0.92
C HIS A 33 6.37 -6.84 -0.13
N HIS A 34 6.43 -7.39 1.08
CA HIS A 34 5.25 -7.69 1.89
C HIS A 34 4.50 -6.44 2.35
N GLY A 35 5.20 -5.38 2.77
CA GLY A 35 4.55 -4.14 3.23
C GLY A 35 3.76 -3.46 2.10
N LEU A 36 4.37 -3.36 0.93
CA LEU A 36 3.73 -2.81 -0.27
C LEU A 36 2.57 -3.67 -0.77
N THR A 37 2.76 -4.99 -0.80
CA THR A 37 1.70 -5.92 -1.19
C THR A 37 0.52 -5.81 -0.24
N PHE A 38 0.77 -5.73 1.07
CA PHE A 38 -0.27 -5.53 2.07
C PHE A 38 -1.06 -4.25 1.83
N LEU A 39 -0.38 -3.12 1.62
CA LEU A 39 -1.04 -1.84 1.35
C LEU A 39 -1.87 -1.87 0.06
N ALA A 40 -1.32 -2.45 -1.02
CA ALA A 40 -2.03 -2.57 -2.29
C ALA A 40 -3.29 -3.45 -2.18
N VAL A 41 -3.20 -4.58 -1.46
CA VAL A 41 -4.36 -5.44 -1.15
C VAL A 41 -5.37 -4.68 -0.30
N LEU A 42 -4.94 -4.02 0.77
CA LEU A 42 -5.82 -3.26 1.66
C LEU A 42 -6.65 -2.24 0.88
N ILE A 43 -5.99 -1.50 -0.01
CA ILE A 43 -6.61 -0.52 -0.91
C ILE A 43 -7.61 -1.18 -1.85
N LYS A 44 -7.24 -2.29 -2.51
CA LYS A 44 -8.15 -3.06 -3.37
C LYS A 44 -9.39 -3.56 -2.61
N CYS A 45 -9.21 -3.94 -1.34
CA CYS A 45 -10.28 -4.45 -0.51
C CYS A 45 -11.20 -3.38 0.08
N SER A 46 -10.84 -2.10 -0.02
CA SER A 46 -11.49 -1.00 0.68
C SER A 46 -11.94 0.07 -0.32
N PRO A 47 -13.01 -0.17 -1.10
CA PRO A 47 -13.42 0.74 -2.18
C PRO A 47 -13.85 2.13 -1.68
N ILE A 48 -14.30 2.26 -0.43
CA ILE A 48 -14.73 3.54 0.18
C ILE A 48 -13.64 4.20 1.03
N PHE A 49 -12.39 3.78 0.88
CA PHE A 49 -11.30 4.19 1.74
C PHE A 49 -11.02 5.70 1.62
N GLU A 50 -11.11 6.41 2.75
CA GLU A 50 -11.05 7.87 2.82
C GLU A 50 -9.72 8.41 3.38
N LYS A 51 -9.06 7.68 4.30
CA LYS A 51 -7.84 8.16 4.96
C LYS A 51 -6.81 7.06 5.23
N LEU A 52 -5.56 7.31 4.86
CA LEU A 52 -4.39 6.49 5.21
C LEU A 52 -3.41 7.28 6.08
N GLU A 53 -3.09 6.76 7.26
CA GLU A 53 -2.01 7.24 8.12
C GLU A 53 -0.92 6.16 8.19
N LEU A 54 0.27 6.47 7.68
CA LEU A 54 1.38 5.54 7.53
C LEU A 54 2.63 6.09 8.23
N GLU A 55 3.19 5.35 9.17
CA GLU A 55 4.55 5.59 9.67
C GLU A 55 5.49 4.51 9.15
N ILE A 56 6.54 4.93 8.43
CA ILE A 56 7.52 4.02 7.82
C ILE A 56 8.61 3.67 8.84
N ASP A 57 8.93 2.39 8.94
CA ASP A 57 10.05 1.92 9.76
C ASP A 57 11.40 2.28 9.12
N ILE A 58 12.19 3.07 9.84
CA ILE A 58 13.54 3.51 9.44
C ILE A 58 14.58 2.43 9.76
N GLY A 59 14.35 1.59 10.78
CA GLY A 59 15.34 0.66 11.33
C GLY A 59 15.68 -0.51 10.42
N HIS A 60 14.71 -0.97 9.62
CA HIS A 60 14.89 -2.11 8.72
C HIS A 60 15.01 -1.73 7.24
N ASN A 61 14.95 -0.43 6.90
CA ASN A 61 14.90 0.07 5.52
C ASN A 61 16.26 0.02 4.76
N TYR A 62 17.29 -0.59 5.35
CA TYR A 62 18.63 -0.75 4.75
C TYR A 62 18.72 -1.88 3.70
N CYS A 63 17.64 -2.60 3.41
CA CYS A 63 17.69 -3.75 2.51
C CYS A 63 17.55 -3.33 1.05
N TYR A 64 18.67 -3.41 0.31
CA TYR A 64 18.84 -3.41 -1.15
C TYR A 64 18.00 -2.42 -1.98
N GLU A 65 18.57 -1.25 -2.24
CA GLU A 65 18.05 -0.14 -3.08
C GLU A 65 17.62 -0.53 -4.52
N ASN A 66 17.84 -1.76 -4.98
CA ASN A 66 17.75 -2.12 -6.39
C ASN A 66 16.51 -2.94 -6.80
N GLU A 67 15.70 -3.46 -5.88
CA GLU A 67 14.45 -4.12 -6.28
C GLU A 67 13.33 -3.11 -6.50
N THR A 68 12.81 -3.12 -7.73
CA THR A 68 11.73 -2.25 -8.21
C THR A 68 10.39 -2.88 -7.84
N CYS A 69 9.44 -2.11 -7.32
CA CYS A 69 8.12 -2.62 -6.91
C CYS A 69 7.06 -2.52 -8.01
N SER A 70 7.45 -2.08 -9.21
CA SER A 70 6.58 -1.93 -10.38
C SER A 70 5.75 -3.18 -10.64
N GLY A 71 6.36 -4.37 -10.63
CA GLY A 71 5.64 -5.62 -10.92
C GLY A 71 4.57 -6.00 -9.88
N ILE A 72 4.63 -5.48 -8.65
CA ILE A 72 3.58 -5.68 -7.65
C ILE A 72 2.46 -4.66 -7.89
N LEU A 73 2.81 -3.38 -7.97
CA LEU A 73 1.82 -2.30 -8.11
C LEU A 73 1.07 -2.38 -9.44
N GLU A 74 1.70 -2.86 -10.51
CA GLU A 74 1.06 -3.15 -11.80
C GLU A 74 -0.11 -4.13 -11.69
N LYS A 75 -0.03 -5.12 -10.78
CA LYS A 75 -1.13 -6.09 -10.52
C LYS A 75 -2.38 -5.45 -9.90
N TYR A 76 -2.24 -4.22 -9.39
CA TYR A 76 -3.31 -3.45 -8.76
C TYR A 76 -3.59 -2.14 -9.52
N SER A 77 -3.14 -2.05 -10.77
CA SER A 77 -3.32 -0.86 -11.62
C SER A 77 -4.79 -0.55 -11.96
N ASP A 78 -5.69 -1.53 -11.80
CA ASP A 78 -7.14 -1.41 -11.95
C ASP A 78 -7.82 -0.77 -10.74
N VAL A 79 -7.12 -0.63 -9.61
CA VAL A 79 -7.70 -0.07 -8.39
C VAL A 79 -7.90 1.44 -8.55
N ARG A 80 -9.08 1.92 -8.16
CA ARG A 80 -9.44 3.34 -8.16
C ARG A 80 -9.75 3.79 -6.75
N LEU A 81 -9.02 4.79 -6.27
CA LEU A 81 -9.13 5.36 -4.93
C LEU A 81 -10.03 6.60 -4.96
N GLU A 82 -11.27 6.43 -5.46
CA GLU A 82 -12.21 7.55 -5.70
C GLU A 82 -12.61 8.31 -4.43
N HIS A 83 -12.56 7.62 -3.28
CA HIS A 83 -12.96 8.17 -2.00
C HIS A 83 -11.79 8.63 -1.13
N LEU A 84 -10.54 8.40 -1.56
CA LEU A 84 -9.37 8.77 -0.77
C LEU A 84 -9.24 10.29 -0.73
N LYS A 85 -9.30 10.85 0.48
CA LYS A 85 -9.22 12.30 0.73
C LYS A 85 -7.87 12.72 1.29
N GLU A 86 -7.26 11.86 2.11
CA GLU A 86 -6.07 12.21 2.86
C GLU A 86 -5.12 11.02 2.97
N MET A 87 -3.83 11.27 2.68
CA MET A 87 -2.74 10.34 2.94
C MET A 87 -1.65 11.07 3.70
N GLU A 88 -1.35 10.60 4.91
CA GLU A 88 -0.26 11.10 5.75
C GLU A 88 0.83 10.03 5.82
N ILE A 89 2.08 10.43 5.55
CA ILE A 89 3.25 9.56 5.64
C ILE A 89 4.27 10.19 6.58
N GLN A 90 4.59 9.49 7.66
CA GLN A 90 5.65 9.82 8.61
C GLN A 90 6.90 8.99 8.33
N CYS A 91 8.07 9.54 8.64
CA CYS A 91 9.37 8.88 8.41
C CYS A 91 9.67 8.56 6.93
N PHE A 92 9.09 9.32 6.00
CA PHE A 92 9.36 9.18 4.56
C PHE A 92 10.82 9.49 4.24
N SER A 93 11.53 8.50 3.69
CA SER A 93 12.97 8.55 3.43
C SER A 93 13.31 8.82 1.96
N ASN A 94 12.30 9.04 1.11
CA ASN A 94 12.43 9.25 -0.34
C ASN A 94 13.06 8.05 -1.07
N LEU A 95 12.95 6.84 -0.51
CA LEU A 95 13.44 5.65 -1.19
C LEU A 95 12.58 5.36 -2.43
N LYS A 96 13.19 4.72 -3.45
CA LYS A 96 12.53 4.44 -4.73
C LYS A 96 11.15 3.77 -4.55
N ARG A 97 11.07 2.80 -3.65
CA ARG A 97 9.84 2.03 -3.36
C ARG A 97 8.75 2.87 -2.69
N GLU A 98 9.13 3.75 -1.78
CA GLU A 98 8.21 4.70 -1.14
C GLU A 98 7.65 5.67 -2.17
N MET A 99 8.51 6.19 -3.06
CA MET A 99 8.10 7.05 -4.16
C MET A 99 7.19 6.32 -5.18
N GLU A 100 7.47 5.06 -5.49
CA GLU A 100 6.63 4.24 -6.37
C GLU A 100 5.24 4.03 -5.77
N PHE A 101 5.15 3.78 -4.46
CA PHE A 101 3.87 3.71 -3.76
C PHE A 101 3.11 5.03 -3.83
N VAL A 102 3.75 6.16 -3.54
CA VAL A 102 3.12 7.48 -3.64
C VAL A 102 2.61 7.73 -5.06
N LYS A 103 3.41 7.44 -6.09
CA LYS A 103 2.99 7.55 -7.50
C LYS A 103 1.80 6.66 -7.83
N PHE A 104 1.78 5.44 -7.30
CA PHE A 104 0.65 4.53 -7.46
C PHE A 104 -0.63 5.11 -6.85
N ILE A 105 -0.58 5.62 -5.62
CA ILE A 105 -1.74 6.26 -4.97
C ILE A 105 -2.21 7.49 -5.78
N LEU A 106 -1.28 8.33 -6.21
CA LEU A 106 -1.61 9.53 -6.99
C LEU A 106 -2.21 9.18 -8.37
N GLY A 107 -1.72 8.14 -9.04
CA GLY A 107 -2.24 7.69 -10.34
C GLY A 107 -3.59 6.98 -10.25
N THR A 108 -3.95 6.46 -9.08
CA THR A 108 -5.22 5.75 -8.83
C THR A 108 -6.28 6.65 -8.20
N SER A 109 -5.92 7.84 -7.71
CA SER A 109 -6.81 8.83 -7.12
C SER A 109 -7.32 9.85 -8.15
N PRO A 110 -8.60 10.25 -8.11
CA PRO A 110 -9.13 11.31 -8.97
C PRO A 110 -8.57 12.71 -8.68
N VAL A 111 -7.77 12.87 -7.62
CA VAL A 111 -7.16 14.16 -7.22
C VAL A 111 -6.09 14.64 -8.23
N ALA A 112 -5.73 13.81 -9.21
CA ALA A 112 -4.90 14.20 -10.35
C ALA A 112 -5.75 14.61 -11.58
N SER A 113 -6.61 15.62 -11.44
CA SER A 113 -7.16 16.36 -12.60
C SER A 113 -7.45 17.81 -12.27
#